data_AF-A0A0J5GNX7-F1
#
_entry.id   AF-A0A0J5GNX7-F1
#
_cell.length_a   1.000
_cell.length_b   1.000
_cell.length_c   1.000
_cell.angle_alpha   90.00
_cell.angle_beta   90.00
_cell.angle_gamma   90.00
#
_symmetry.space_group_name_H-M   'P 1'
#
loop_
_entity.id
_entity.type
_entity.pdbx_description
1 polymer ?
#
loop_
_entity_poly.entity_id
_entity_poly.type
_entity_poly.pdbx_seq_one_letter_code
_entity_poly.pdbx_strand_id
1 'polypeptide(L)'
;QLQERITSTKVGSVTSIQAIYVPADDYTDPAPATTFAHLDATTNLERKLSEMGIYPAVDPLASTSRALSPEIVGDEHYSVARQVQQTLQKYKELQDIIAILGMDELSEEDKLVVHRARRIQFFLSQNFHVAEQFTGQKGSYVPVKETIKGFREILDGKYDDLPEDAFRLVGRIEEVIEKGKQMA
;
A
#
# COMPACT_ATOMS: atom_id res chain seq x y z
N GLN A 1 -13.90 6.08 -27.18
CA GLN A 1 -15.35 5.77 -27.25
C GLN A 1 -15.87 4.90 -26.11
N LEU A 2 -15.36 3.69 -25.79
CA LEU A 2 -15.89 2.91 -24.66
C LEU A 2 -15.65 3.59 -23.30
N GLN A 3 -14.42 4.06 -23.06
CA GLN A 3 -14.02 4.70 -21.79
C GLN A 3 -14.79 6.01 -21.53
N GLU A 4 -15.05 6.81 -22.56
CA GLU A 4 -15.75 8.09 -22.43
C GLU A 4 -17.22 7.96 -22.03
N ARG A 5 -17.82 6.78 -22.22
CA ARG A 5 -19.19 6.50 -21.78
C ARG A 5 -19.28 6.18 -20.29
N ILE A 6 -18.15 5.87 -19.66
CA ILE A 6 -18.03 5.58 -18.24
C ILE A 6 -17.65 6.89 -17.55
N THR A 7 -18.66 7.67 -17.17
CA THR A 7 -18.42 8.96 -16.51
C THR A 7 -19.57 9.31 -15.56
N SER A 8 -19.34 10.31 -14.72
CA SER A 8 -20.36 10.86 -13.84
C SER A 8 -21.15 11.96 -14.53
N THR A 9 -22.48 11.90 -14.41
CA THR A 9 -23.41 12.88 -14.96
C THR A 9 -24.18 13.58 -13.85
N LYS A 10 -25.00 14.58 -14.19
CA LYS A 10 -25.84 15.29 -13.21
C LYS A 10 -26.93 14.42 -12.56
N VAL A 11 -27.28 13.29 -13.18
CA VAL A 11 -28.38 12.40 -12.71
C VAL A 11 -27.87 11.13 -12.03
N GLY A 12 -26.56 10.87 -12.06
CA GLY A 12 -25.95 9.68 -11.49
C GLY A 12 -24.50 9.50 -11.90
N SER A 13 -23.81 8.61 -11.21
CA SER A 13 -22.40 8.29 -11.45
C SER A 13 -22.22 6.81 -11.78
N VAL A 14 -21.22 6.53 -12.63
CA VAL A 14 -20.73 5.18 -12.88
C VAL A 14 -19.26 5.15 -12.50
N THR A 15 -18.90 4.33 -11.52
CA THR A 15 -17.51 4.05 -11.15
C THR A 15 -17.13 2.69 -11.70
N SER A 16 -16.30 2.64 -12.74
CA SER A 16 -15.81 1.37 -13.28
C SER A 16 -14.54 0.91 -12.60
N ILE A 17 -14.49 -0.36 -12.24
CA ILE A 17 -13.26 -1.06 -11.86
C ILE A 17 -12.90 -1.98 -13.02
N GLN A 18 -11.73 -1.78 -13.63
CA GLN A 18 -11.31 -2.50 -14.83
C GLN A 18 -10.06 -3.32 -14.53
N ALA A 19 -10.16 -4.63 -14.69
CA ALA A 19 -9.00 -5.52 -14.59
C ALA A 19 -8.25 -5.52 -15.93
N ILE A 20 -7.01 -5.04 -15.92
CA ILE A 20 -6.14 -5.00 -17.10
C ILE A 20 -5.05 -6.05 -16.90
N TYR A 21 -5.00 -7.03 -17.79
CA TYR A 21 -3.91 -7.99 -17.83
C TYR A 21 -2.73 -7.40 -18.59
N VAL A 22 -1.56 -7.35 -17.96
CA VAL A 22 -0.31 -6.89 -18.58
C VAL A 22 0.46 -8.13 -19.06
N PRO A 23 0.60 -8.34 -20.37
CA PRO A 23 1.34 -9.48 -20.90
C PRO A 23 2.81 -9.40 -20.50
N ALA A 24 3.36 -10.51 -19.99
CA ALA A 24 4.78 -10.63 -19.64
C ALA A 24 5.33 -9.54 -18.69
N ASP A 25 4.46 -8.94 -17.87
CA ASP A 25 4.79 -7.82 -16.96
C ASP A 25 5.37 -6.57 -17.70
N ASP A 26 5.11 -6.43 -19.01
CA ASP A 26 5.56 -5.30 -19.84
C ASP A 26 4.51 -4.17 -19.93
N TYR A 27 4.71 -3.13 -19.12
CA TYR A 27 3.87 -1.93 -19.10
C TYR A 27 4.07 -1.02 -20.32
N THR A 28 5.09 -1.27 -21.14
CA THR A 28 5.35 -0.48 -22.36
C THR A 28 4.58 -1.00 -23.58
N ASP A 29 3.88 -2.13 -23.43
CA ASP A 29 2.99 -2.64 -24.46
C ASP A 29 1.92 -1.58 -24.83
N PRO A 30 1.63 -1.38 -26.13
CA PRO A 30 0.70 -0.35 -26.59
C PRO A 30 -0.72 -0.48 -26.02
N ALA A 31 -1.18 -1.69 -25.71
CA ALA A 31 -2.55 -1.92 -25.23
C ALA A 31 -2.77 -1.43 -23.78
N PRO A 32 -1.92 -1.78 -22.79
CA PRO A 32 -1.92 -1.14 -21.48
C PRO A 32 -1.68 0.37 -21.56
N ALA A 33 -0.69 0.82 -22.33
CA ALA A 33 -0.30 2.23 -22.41
C ALA A 33 -1.47 3.14 -22.86
N THR A 34 -2.22 2.72 -23.86
CA THR A 34 -3.39 3.48 -24.34
C THR A 34 -4.52 3.49 -23.32
N THR A 35 -4.69 2.40 -22.57
CA THR A 35 -5.75 2.29 -21.56
C THR A 35 -5.45 3.18 -20.35
N PHE A 36 -4.19 3.24 -19.91
CA PHE A 36 -3.77 4.05 -18.75
C PHE A 36 -4.04 5.54 -18.94
N ALA A 37 -3.95 6.07 -20.16
CA ALA A 37 -4.23 7.48 -20.44
C ALA A 37 -5.67 7.90 -20.09
N HIS A 38 -6.60 6.95 -20.05
CA HIS A 38 -8.01 7.18 -19.76
C HIS A 38 -8.39 6.91 -18.30
N LEU A 39 -7.48 6.38 -17.48
CA LEU A 39 -7.79 6.03 -16.10
C LEU A 39 -7.50 7.21 -15.16
N ASP A 40 -8.43 7.46 -14.23
CA ASP A 40 -8.24 8.45 -13.17
C ASP A 40 -7.40 7.93 -12.00
N ALA A 41 -7.33 6.61 -11.84
CA ALA A 41 -6.48 5.93 -10.88
C ALA A 41 -6.02 4.58 -11.43
N THR A 42 -4.79 4.21 -11.09
CA THR A 42 -4.20 2.91 -11.41
C THR A 42 -3.80 2.21 -10.13
N THR A 43 -4.17 0.92 -10.03
CA THR A 43 -3.75 0.05 -8.92
C THR A 43 -2.94 -1.08 -9.52
N ASN A 44 -1.62 -0.97 -9.37
CA ASN A 44 -0.68 -1.90 -9.98
C ASN A 44 -0.42 -3.05 -9.03
N LEU A 45 -0.54 -4.28 -9.53
CA LEU A 45 -0.32 -5.49 -8.75
C LEU A 45 1.02 -6.10 -9.12
N GLU A 46 1.85 -6.43 -8.14
CA GLU A 46 3.17 -7.02 -8.35
C GLU A 46 3.28 -8.44 -7.78
N ARG A 47 3.88 -9.33 -8.56
CA ARG A 47 4.14 -10.71 -8.13
C ARG A 47 5.06 -10.79 -6.91
N LYS A 48 6.09 -9.96 -6.84
CA LYS A 48 7.07 -9.94 -5.74
C LYS A 48 6.42 -9.72 -4.38
N LEU A 49 5.41 -8.84 -4.30
CA LEU A 49 4.67 -8.60 -3.05
C LEU A 49 3.85 -9.82 -2.62
N SER A 50 3.24 -10.53 -3.59
CA SER A 50 2.52 -11.77 -3.29
C SER A 50 3.45 -12.90 -2.81
N GLU A 51 4.67 -12.99 -3.35
CA GLU A 51 5.69 -13.95 -2.89
C GLU A 51 6.16 -13.68 -1.46
N MET A 52 6.10 -12.42 -1.01
CA MET A 52 6.34 -12.01 0.38
C MET A 52 5.13 -12.27 1.30
N GLY A 53 4.01 -12.75 0.77
CA GLY A 53 2.76 -12.98 1.50
C GLY A 53 1.97 -11.70 1.80
N ILE A 54 2.18 -10.63 1.04
CA ILE A 54 1.45 -9.36 1.15
C ILE A 54 0.23 -9.43 0.23
N TYR A 55 -0.96 -9.38 0.83
CA TYR A 55 -2.23 -9.35 0.12
C TYR A 55 -3.09 -8.17 0.63
N PRO A 56 -3.63 -7.31 -0.25
CA PRO A 56 -3.46 -7.34 -1.70
C PRO A 56 -2.05 -6.94 -2.13
N ALA A 57 -1.57 -7.50 -3.23
CA ALA A 57 -0.21 -7.29 -3.74
C ALA A 57 -0.07 -5.96 -4.51
N VAL A 58 -0.58 -4.87 -3.94
CA VAL A 58 -0.57 -3.54 -4.57
C VAL A 58 0.80 -2.89 -4.37
N ASP A 59 1.43 -2.45 -5.45
CA ASP A 59 2.63 -1.61 -5.35
C ASP A 59 2.23 -0.15 -5.08
N PRO A 60 2.54 0.40 -3.88
CA PRO A 60 2.19 1.77 -3.49
C PRO A 60 2.99 2.87 -4.21
N LEU A 61 4.12 2.52 -4.84
CA LEU A 61 4.96 3.46 -5.60
C LEU A 61 4.56 3.51 -7.08
N ALA A 62 4.14 2.38 -7.66
CA ALA A 62 3.66 2.32 -9.05
C ALA A 62 2.17 2.68 -9.19
N SER A 63 1.37 2.54 -8.14
CA SER A 63 -0.05 2.90 -8.14
C SER A 63 -0.25 4.41 -8.02
N THR A 64 -1.21 4.97 -8.76
CA THR A 64 -1.44 6.42 -8.82
C THR A 64 -2.93 6.76 -8.77
N SER A 65 -3.25 7.99 -8.36
CA SER A 65 -4.63 8.50 -8.42
C SER A 65 -4.62 10.01 -8.59
N ARG A 66 -5.46 10.52 -9.50
CA ARG A 66 -5.72 11.96 -9.65
C ARG A 66 -6.44 12.55 -8.42
N ALA A 67 -7.15 11.71 -7.67
CA ALA A 67 -7.82 12.13 -6.44
C ALA A 67 -6.84 12.37 -5.29
N LEU A 68 -5.58 11.92 -5.40
CA LEU A 68 -4.56 12.18 -4.37
C LEU A 68 -4.01 13.60 -4.49
N SER A 69 -4.87 14.58 -4.21
CA SER A 69 -4.54 16.00 -4.09
C SER A 69 -5.11 16.57 -2.79
N PRO A 70 -4.45 17.57 -2.16
CA PRO A 70 -4.94 18.17 -0.92
C PRO A 70 -6.36 18.74 -1.05
N GLU A 71 -6.70 19.27 -2.23
CA GLU A 71 -8.01 19.83 -2.54
C GLU A 71 -9.16 18.80 -2.51
N ILE A 72 -8.85 17.52 -2.76
CA ILE A 72 -9.85 16.44 -2.83
C ILE A 72 -9.87 15.63 -1.53
N VAL A 73 -8.70 15.21 -1.03
CA VAL A 73 -8.61 14.32 0.14
C VAL A 73 -8.32 15.04 1.45
N GLY A 74 -8.02 16.34 1.42
CA GLY A 74 -7.55 17.12 2.56
C GLY A 74 -6.05 16.98 2.81
N ASP A 75 -5.48 17.98 3.49
CA ASP A 75 -4.04 18.07 3.79
C ASP A 75 -3.55 16.88 4.61
N GLU A 76 -4.37 16.42 5.55
CA GLU A 76 -4.03 15.36 6.48
C GLU A 76 -3.77 14.03 5.76
N HIS A 77 -4.71 13.63 4.91
CA HIS A 77 -4.62 12.40 4.12
C HIS A 77 -3.47 12.51 3.11
N TYR A 78 -3.40 13.63 2.39
CA TYR A 78 -2.36 13.85 1.39
C TYR A 78 -0.95 13.76 2.00
N SER A 79 -0.73 14.43 3.12
CA SER A 79 0.58 14.44 3.80
C SER A 79 0.99 13.05 4.27
N VAL A 80 0.08 12.28 4.88
CA VAL A 80 0.37 10.91 5.33
C VAL A 80 0.69 10.00 4.14
N ALA A 81 -0.10 10.06 3.08
CA ALA A 81 0.15 9.26 1.88
C ALA A 81 1.51 9.60 1.24
N ARG A 82 1.89 10.89 1.17
CA ARG A 82 3.19 11.31 0.65
C ARG A 82 4.36 10.86 1.51
N GLN A 83 4.22 10.94 2.83
CA GLN A 83 5.25 10.45 3.75
C GLN A 83 5.42 8.93 3.64
N VAL A 84 4.33 8.16 3.57
CA VAL A 84 4.38 6.71 3.30
C VAL A 84 5.16 6.42 2.01
N GLN A 85 4.85 7.13 0.91
CA GLN A 85 5.57 6.96 -0.36
C GLN A 85 7.05 7.31 -0.24
N GLN A 86 7.40 8.40 0.46
CA GLN A 86 8.79 8.80 0.68
C GLN A 86 9.56 7.77 1.50
N THR A 87 8.98 7.24 2.57
CA THR A 87 9.59 6.20 3.40
C THR A 87 9.85 4.92 2.60
N LEU A 88 8.89 4.49 1.79
CA LEU A 88 9.04 3.30 0.93
C LEU A 88 10.04 3.53 -0.21
N GLN A 89 10.10 4.73 -0.77
CA GLN A 89 11.08 5.09 -1.78
C GLN A 89 12.51 5.06 -1.21
N LYS A 90 12.73 5.69 -0.04
CA LYS A 90 14.02 5.64 0.65
C LYS A 90 14.41 4.20 1.01
N TYR A 91 13.45 3.39 1.44
CA TYR A 91 13.70 1.96 1.68
C TYR A 91 14.17 1.22 0.43
N LYS A 92 13.53 1.46 -0.73
CA LYS A 92 13.93 0.86 -2.02
C LYS A 92 15.37 1.25 -2.41
N GLU A 93 15.78 2.49 -2.19
CA GLU A 93 17.16 2.95 -2.42
C GLU A 93 18.17 2.26 -1.48
N LEU A 94 17.77 2.03 -0.23
CA LEU A 94 18.60 1.33 0.76
C LEU A 94 18.65 -0.18 0.53
N GLN A 95 17.68 -0.79 -0.16
CA GLN A 95 17.66 -2.24 -0.42
C GLN A 95 18.89 -2.72 -1.20
N ASP A 96 19.35 -1.96 -2.20
CA ASP A 96 20.55 -2.32 -2.98
C ASP A 96 21.80 -2.30 -2.10
N ILE A 97 21.90 -1.32 -1.20
CA ILE A 97 23.00 -1.21 -0.23
C ILE A 97 22.95 -2.40 0.74
N ILE A 98 21.77 -2.71 1.29
CA ILE A 98 21.57 -3.85 2.20
C ILE A 98 21.93 -5.17 1.53
N ALA A 99 21.60 -5.35 0.25
CA ALA A 99 21.89 -6.56 -0.48
C ALA A 99 23.39 -6.80 -0.71
N ILE A 100 24.19 -5.73 -0.80
CA ILE A 100 25.64 -5.79 -1.06
C ILE A 100 26.46 -5.79 0.25
N LEU A 101 26.14 -4.86 1.16
CA LEU A 101 26.94 -4.56 2.35
C LEU A 101 26.33 -5.15 3.64
N GLY A 102 25.04 -5.43 3.65
CA GLY A 102 24.31 -5.86 4.84
C GLY A 102 23.66 -4.70 5.61
N MET A 103 22.78 -5.05 6.55
CA MET A 103 22.00 -4.09 7.34
C MET A 103 22.86 -3.31 8.35
N ASP A 104 23.94 -3.93 8.84
CA ASP A 104 24.78 -3.36 9.90
C ASP A 104 25.57 -2.13 9.46
N GLU A 105 25.83 -2.00 8.15
CA GLU A 105 26.57 -0.91 7.51
C GLU A 105 25.73 0.37 7.31
N LEU A 106 24.44 0.31 7.59
CA LEU A 106 23.57 1.49 7.55
C LEU A 106 23.76 2.36 8.79
N SER A 107 23.52 3.67 8.62
CA SER A 107 23.40 4.58 9.76
C SER A 107 22.21 4.19 10.63
N GLU A 108 22.23 4.52 11.92
CA GLU A 108 21.08 4.23 12.82
C GLU A 108 19.78 4.88 12.35
N GLU A 109 19.87 6.05 11.69
CA GLU A 109 18.72 6.71 11.07
C GLU A 109 18.18 5.91 9.88
N ASP A 110 19.05 5.39 9.01
CA ASP A 110 18.64 4.58 7.87
C ASP A 110 18.10 3.21 8.30
N LYS A 111 18.66 2.62 9.36
CA LYS A 111 18.10 1.42 9.98
C LYS A 111 16.67 1.67 10.46
N LEU A 112 16.44 2.79 11.14
CA LEU A 112 15.10 3.17 11.59
C LEU A 112 14.12 3.33 10.42
N VAL A 113 14.55 3.99 9.34
CA VAL A 113 13.73 4.13 8.11
C VAL A 113 13.38 2.77 7.53
N VAL A 114 14.35 1.85 7.43
CA VAL A 114 14.12 0.51 6.89
C VAL A 114 13.11 -0.26 7.74
N HIS A 115 13.26 -0.24 9.07
CA HIS A 115 12.31 -0.92 9.96
C HIS A 115 10.90 -0.34 9.84
N ARG A 116 10.75 0.98 9.83
CA ARG A 116 9.44 1.62 9.61
C ARG A 116 8.87 1.30 8.24
N ALA A 117 9.69 1.31 7.19
CA ALA A 117 9.26 0.96 5.84
C ALA A 117 8.77 -0.49 5.74
N ARG A 118 9.45 -1.44 6.39
CA ARG A 118 8.99 -2.84 6.45
C ARG A 118 7.66 -2.97 7.18
N ARG A 119 7.47 -2.27 8.30
CA ARG A 119 6.19 -2.22 9.02
C ARG A 119 5.08 -1.65 8.15
N ILE A 120 5.33 -0.52 7.47
CA ILE A 120 4.40 0.09 6.51
C ILE A 120 4.06 -0.91 5.38
N GLN A 121 5.07 -1.58 4.82
CA GLN A 121 4.89 -2.54 3.73
C GLN A 121 4.02 -3.73 4.17
N PHE A 122 4.19 -4.23 5.38
CA PHE A 122 3.31 -5.26 5.94
C PHE A 122 1.93 -4.71 6.29
N PHE A 123 1.82 -3.50 6.83
CA PHE A 123 0.53 -2.89 7.20
C PHE A 123 -0.35 -2.53 6.00
N LEU A 124 0.23 -2.45 4.80
CA LEU A 124 -0.53 -2.36 3.55
C LEU A 124 -1.27 -3.68 3.20
N SER A 125 -0.91 -4.80 3.85
CA SER A 125 -1.66 -6.05 3.72
C SER A 125 -2.88 -6.06 4.63
N GLN A 126 -3.96 -6.68 4.15
CA GLN A 126 -5.23 -6.76 4.86
C GLN A 126 -5.90 -8.12 4.61
N ASN A 127 -6.47 -8.67 5.67
CA ASN A 127 -7.38 -9.80 5.67
C ASN A 127 -8.71 -9.47 4.94
N PHE A 128 -9.04 -10.25 3.91
CA PHE A 128 -10.26 -10.06 3.11
C PHE A 128 -11.40 -10.97 3.53
N HIS A 129 -12.61 -10.43 3.60
CA HIS A 129 -13.84 -11.18 3.86
C HIS A 129 -14.05 -12.34 2.87
N VAL A 130 -13.72 -12.12 1.60
CA VAL A 130 -13.82 -13.16 0.55
C VAL A 130 -12.74 -14.24 0.65
N ALA A 131 -11.66 -13.95 1.37
CA ALA A 131 -10.56 -14.89 1.56
C ALA A 131 -10.70 -15.72 2.85
N GLU A 132 -11.67 -15.41 3.72
CA GLU A 132 -11.87 -16.06 5.03
C GLU A 132 -11.93 -17.59 4.92
N GLN A 133 -12.59 -18.11 3.89
CA GLN A 133 -12.73 -19.56 3.66
C GLN A 133 -11.40 -20.26 3.36
N PHE A 134 -10.42 -19.52 2.84
CA PHE A 134 -9.11 -20.06 2.47
C PHE A 134 -8.05 -19.78 3.53
N THR A 135 -8.13 -18.63 4.20
CA THR A 135 -7.13 -18.18 5.18
C THR A 135 -7.47 -18.58 6.61
N GLY A 136 -8.75 -18.85 6.91
CA GLY A 136 -9.26 -19.06 8.27
C GLY A 136 -9.24 -17.78 9.14
N GLN A 137 -8.80 -16.64 8.59
CA GLN A 137 -8.75 -15.35 9.26
C GLN A 137 -9.97 -14.54 8.86
N LYS A 138 -10.75 -14.08 9.84
CA LYS A 138 -11.88 -13.19 9.60
C LYS A 138 -11.40 -11.94 8.87
N GLY A 139 -12.11 -11.49 7.85
CA GLY A 139 -11.83 -10.27 7.12
C GLY A 139 -12.09 -9.03 7.95
N SER A 140 -11.42 -7.94 7.57
CA SER A 140 -11.59 -6.64 8.21
C SER A 140 -12.12 -5.61 7.23
N TYR A 141 -12.82 -4.61 7.75
CA TYR A 141 -13.14 -3.37 7.03
C TYR A 141 -12.54 -2.20 7.79
N VAL A 142 -11.67 -1.45 7.10
CA VAL A 142 -10.92 -0.34 7.68
C VAL A 142 -11.47 0.98 7.13
N PRO A 143 -12.08 1.83 7.96
CA PRO A 143 -12.50 3.16 7.54
C PRO A 143 -11.29 4.05 7.21
N VAL A 144 -11.43 4.94 6.22
CA VAL A 144 -10.35 5.86 5.77
C VAL A 144 -9.70 6.61 6.94
N LYS A 145 -10.50 7.08 7.90
CA LYS A 145 -9.99 7.80 9.07
C LYS A 145 -9.05 6.94 9.92
N GLU A 146 -9.37 5.65 10.10
CA GLU A 146 -8.52 4.71 10.84
C GLU A 146 -7.27 4.36 10.04
N THR A 147 -7.37 4.27 8.70
CA THR A 147 -6.20 4.09 7.82
C THR A 147 -5.20 5.24 7.99
N ILE A 148 -5.67 6.50 7.87
CA ILE A 148 -4.82 7.68 7.99
C ILE A 148 -4.17 7.74 9.37
N LYS A 149 -4.94 7.48 10.43
CA LYS A 149 -4.44 7.42 11.80
C LYS A 149 -3.35 6.35 11.94
N GLY A 150 -3.63 5.11 11.52
CA GLY A 150 -2.68 4.00 11.65
C GLY A 150 -1.36 4.27 10.94
N PHE A 151 -1.39 4.75 9.68
CA PHE A 151 -0.17 5.09 8.96
C PHE A 151 0.57 6.27 9.59
N ARG A 152 -0.13 7.31 10.08
CA ARG A 152 0.53 8.40 10.82
C ARG A 152 1.25 7.88 12.06
N GLU A 153 0.59 7.04 12.85
CA GLU A 153 1.18 6.56 14.10
C GLU A 153 2.41 5.67 13.86
N ILE A 154 2.44 4.93 12.75
CA ILE A 154 3.64 4.20 12.30
C ILE A 154 4.75 5.17 11.87
N LEU A 155 4.42 6.20 11.08
CA LEU A 155 5.38 7.22 10.64
C LEU A 155 5.99 8.00 11.82
N ASP A 156 5.17 8.30 12.83
CA ASP A 156 5.57 8.98 14.08
C ASP A 156 6.41 8.07 14.99
N GLY A 157 6.51 6.77 14.69
CA GLY A 157 7.32 5.82 15.45
C GLY A 157 6.68 5.29 16.73
N LYS A 158 5.36 5.42 16.90
CA LYS A 158 4.65 4.97 18.11
C LYS A 158 4.71 3.45 18.35
N TYR A 159 5.06 2.69 17.30
CA TYR A 159 5.06 1.22 17.29
C TYR A 159 6.41 0.65 16.86
N ASP A 160 7.49 1.41 17.06
CA ASP A 160 8.84 0.98 16.67
C ASP A 160 9.39 -0.18 17.54
N ASP A 161 8.76 -0.43 18.67
CA ASP A 161 8.99 -1.53 19.59
C ASP A 161 8.27 -2.83 19.18
N LEU A 162 7.25 -2.74 18.31
CA LEU A 162 6.50 -3.91 17.87
C LEU A 162 7.25 -4.69 16.77
N PRO A 163 7.16 -6.04 16.77
CA PRO A 163 7.76 -6.88 15.73
C PRO A 163 7.08 -6.61 14.38
N GLU A 164 7.87 -6.64 13.30
CA GLU A 164 7.39 -6.32 11.95
C GLU A 164 6.22 -7.22 11.50
N ASP A 165 6.24 -8.50 11.88
CA ASP A 165 5.17 -9.46 11.54
C ASP A 165 3.82 -9.19 12.22
N ALA A 166 3.79 -8.37 13.28
CA ALA A 166 2.53 -7.92 13.89
C ALA A 166 1.70 -7.06 12.91
N PHE A 167 2.35 -6.43 11.93
CA PHE A 167 1.70 -5.59 10.92
C PHE A 167 1.13 -6.38 9.73
N ARG A 168 1.36 -7.70 9.67
CA ARG A 168 0.95 -8.53 8.53
C ARG A 168 -0.49 -9.01 8.67
N LEU A 169 -1.27 -8.88 7.59
CA LEU A 169 -2.66 -9.34 7.42
C LEU A 169 -3.61 -8.87 8.54
N VAL A 170 -3.45 -7.62 8.95
CA VAL A 170 -4.32 -6.99 9.95
C VAL A 170 -5.23 -5.95 9.30
N GLY A 171 -6.32 -5.62 9.98
CA GLY A 171 -7.17 -4.49 9.60
C GLY A 171 -6.66 -3.18 10.20
N ARG A 172 -7.09 -2.90 11.43
CA ARG A 172 -6.79 -1.62 12.10
C ARG A 172 -5.50 -1.67 12.90
N ILE A 173 -5.00 -0.51 13.27
CA ILE A 173 -3.78 -0.39 14.07
C ILE A 173 -3.92 -1.03 15.45
N GLU A 174 -5.13 -1.07 16.00
CA GLU A 174 -5.43 -1.74 17.26
C GLU A 174 -5.15 -3.26 17.19
N GLU A 175 -5.42 -3.89 16.04
CA GLU A 175 -5.14 -5.32 15.82
C GLU A 175 -3.62 -5.60 15.80
N VAL A 176 -2.82 -4.64 15.33
CA VAL A 176 -1.35 -4.74 15.40
C VAL A 176 -0.87 -4.78 16.84
N ILE A 177 -1.43 -3.94 17.71
CA ILE A 177 -1.07 -3.89 19.13
C ILE A 177 -1.45 -5.20 19.82
N GLU A 178 -2.64 -5.72 19.54
CA GLU A 178 -3.10 -7.00 20.08
C GLU A 178 -2.21 -8.16 19.63
N LYS A 179 -1.91 -8.23 18.34
CA LYS A 179 -1.03 -9.25 17.76
C LYS A 179 0.40 -9.13 18.29
N GLY A 180 0.94 -7.91 18.38
CA GLY A 180 2.26 -7.64 18.92
C GLY A 180 2.42 -8.11 20.36
N LYS A 181 1.39 -7.94 21.20
CA LYS A 181 1.38 -8.45 22.58
C LYS A 181 1.34 -9.97 22.68
N GLN A 182 0.79 -10.67 21.68
CA GLN A 182 0.76 -12.13 21.65
C GLN A 182 2.09 -12.73 21.15
N MET A 183 2.91 -11.93 20.47
CA MET A 183 4.20 -12.34 19.91
C MET A 183 5.40 -12.01 20.84
N ALA A 184 5.17 -11.21 21.88
CA ALA A 184 6.13 -10.87 22.93
C ALA A 184 6.02 -11.84 24.12
#